data_AF-A0A816EP08-F1
#
_entry.id   AF-A0A816EP08-F1
#
_cell.length_a   1.000
_cell.length_b   1.000
_cell.length_c   1.000
_cell.angle_alpha   90.00
_cell.angle_beta   90.00
_cell.angle_gamma   90.00
#
_symmetry.space_group_name_H-M   'P 1'
#
loop_
_entity.id
_entity.type
_entity.pdbx_description
1 polymer ?
#
loop_
_entity_poly.entity_id
_entity_poly.type
_entity_poly.pdbx_seq_one_letter_code
_entity_poly.pdbx_strand_id
1 'polypeptide(L)'
;MTLQFDGCAYFRQRLALSTLSYTPIKIKNIRSQENAPGLRDFEINLLHLLEKLTNGSKVEINTTGTSLYYVPGALTGGIVEHECSLQRGIGYFLELVLYMAPFMKTALELRLKGVTNDRDDPSVDLIKYSAIPIMKRFLGSDDGLELKIIKRGAKPN
;
A
#
# COMPACT_ATOMS: atom_id res chain seq x y z
N MET A 1 -10.76 -17.53 -11.27
CA MET A 1 -9.95 -17.06 -12.42
C MET A 1 -8.85 -16.16 -11.86
N THR A 2 -7.59 -16.37 -12.25
CA THR A 2 -6.44 -15.59 -11.74
C THR A 2 -5.89 -14.72 -12.86
N LEU A 3 -5.80 -13.41 -12.64
CA LEU A 3 -5.22 -12.48 -13.61
C LEU A 3 -3.69 -12.54 -13.55
N GLN A 4 -3.03 -12.46 -14.71
CA GLN A 4 -1.56 -12.49 -14.79
C GLN A 4 -1.03 -11.14 -15.25
N PHE A 5 -0.01 -10.66 -14.56
CA PHE A 5 0.71 -9.43 -14.87
C PHE A 5 2.21 -9.68 -14.95
N ASP A 6 2.90 -8.77 -15.62
CA ASP A 6 4.35 -8.80 -15.80
C ASP A 6 5.01 -7.56 -15.21
N GLY A 7 6.22 -7.72 -14.67
CA GLY A 7 7.07 -6.68 -14.12
C GLY A 7 6.58 -6.05 -12.82
N CYS A 8 7.37 -5.11 -12.29
CA CYS A 8 7.10 -4.40 -11.03
C CYS A 8 6.29 -3.10 -11.21
N ALA A 9 5.97 -2.72 -12.45
CA ALA A 9 5.20 -1.50 -12.71
C ALA A 9 3.79 -1.59 -12.10
N TYR A 10 3.29 -0.47 -11.58
CA TYR A 10 1.94 -0.36 -11.02
C TYR A 10 1.63 -1.37 -9.89
N PHE A 11 2.66 -1.81 -9.14
CA PHE A 11 2.52 -2.83 -8.10
C PHE A 11 1.42 -2.50 -7.09
N ARG A 12 1.41 -1.27 -6.56
CA ARG A 12 0.40 -0.77 -5.60
C ARG A 12 -1.01 -0.81 -6.19
N GLN A 13 -1.19 -0.30 -7.40
CA GLN A 13 -2.49 -0.25 -8.08
C GLN A 13 -3.03 -1.65 -8.36
N ARG A 14 -2.16 -2.58 -8.80
CA ARG A 14 -2.54 -3.98 -9.03
C ARG A 14 -3.03 -4.65 -7.74
N LEU A 15 -2.32 -4.45 -6.62
CA LEU A 15 -2.73 -4.97 -5.32
C LEU A 15 -4.05 -4.33 -4.83
N ALA A 16 -4.19 -3.01 -4.97
CA ALA A 16 -5.42 -2.30 -4.60
C ALA A 16 -6.63 -2.83 -5.37
N LEU A 17 -6.52 -2.87 -6.70
CA LEU A 17 -7.60 -3.33 -7.58
C LEU A 17 -7.91 -4.81 -7.37
N SER A 18 -6.90 -5.66 -7.17
CA SER A 18 -7.09 -7.07 -6.80
C SER A 18 -7.89 -7.21 -5.51
N THR A 19 -7.57 -6.40 -4.50
CA THR A 19 -8.25 -6.39 -3.20
C THR A 19 -9.70 -5.93 -3.34
N LEU A 20 -9.93 -4.81 -4.03
CA LEU A 20 -11.27 -4.24 -4.22
C LEU A 20 -12.18 -5.10 -5.11
N SER A 21 -11.61 -5.77 -6.12
CA SER A 21 -12.35 -6.66 -7.03
C SER A 21 -12.44 -8.11 -6.55
N TYR A 22 -11.84 -8.42 -5.39
CA TYR A 22 -11.73 -9.77 -4.84
C TYR A 22 -11.17 -10.81 -5.83
N THR A 23 -10.34 -10.36 -6.77
CA THR A 23 -9.81 -11.19 -7.87
C THR A 23 -8.34 -11.53 -7.62
N PRO A 24 -7.95 -12.81 -7.52
CA PRO A 24 -6.56 -13.21 -7.36
C PRO A 24 -5.68 -12.77 -8.54
N ILE A 25 -4.45 -12.37 -8.24
CA ILE A 25 -3.48 -11.94 -9.25
C ILE A 25 -2.16 -12.70 -9.11
N LYS A 26 -1.47 -12.91 -10.22
CA LYS A 26 -0.10 -13.37 -10.28
C LYS A 26 0.76 -12.37 -11.02
N ILE A 27 1.80 -11.86 -10.38
CA ILE A 27 2.79 -10.97 -10.99
C ILE A 27 4.05 -11.81 -11.25
N LYS A 28 4.56 -11.78 -12.47
CA LYS A 28 5.76 -12.50 -12.90
C LYS A 28 6.83 -11.52 -13.38
N ASN A 29 8.06 -12.02 -13.56
CA ASN A 29 9.18 -11.27 -14.11
C ASN A 29 9.46 -9.95 -13.38
N ILE A 30 9.27 -9.93 -12.05
CA ILE A 30 9.58 -8.77 -11.22
C ILE A 30 11.10 -8.58 -11.23
N ARG A 31 11.59 -7.59 -11.99
CA ARG A 31 13.01 -7.24 -12.13
C ARG A 31 13.89 -8.43 -12.49
N SER A 32 13.39 -9.39 -13.28
CA SER A 32 14.09 -10.66 -13.55
C SER A 32 15.40 -10.50 -14.34
N GLN A 33 15.58 -9.35 -15.01
CA GLN A 33 16.77 -9.03 -15.80
C GLN A 33 17.75 -8.08 -15.08
N GLU A 34 17.45 -7.67 -13.85
CA GLU A 34 18.35 -6.79 -13.06
C GLU A 34 19.39 -7.62 -12.28
N ASN A 35 20.54 -7.03 -11.96
CA ASN A 35 21.59 -7.66 -11.15
C ASN A 35 21.09 -8.14 -9.77
N ALA A 36 20.13 -7.40 -9.20
CA ALA A 36 19.45 -7.76 -7.97
C ALA A 36 17.96 -8.00 -8.29
N PRO A 37 17.59 -9.23 -8.68
CA PRO A 37 16.25 -9.54 -9.17
C PRO A 37 15.22 -9.61 -8.04
N GLY A 38 13.94 -9.49 -8.43
CA GLY A 38 12.81 -9.71 -7.54
C GLY A 38 12.23 -8.46 -6.88
N LEU A 39 11.40 -8.72 -5.86
CA LEU A 39 10.79 -7.70 -5.02
C LEU A 39 11.86 -6.95 -4.20
N ARG A 40 11.63 -5.67 -3.97
CA ARG A 40 12.44 -4.85 -3.05
C ARG A 40 11.86 -4.87 -1.65
N ASP A 41 12.66 -4.52 -0.65
CA ASP A 41 12.23 -4.56 0.76
C ASP A 41 11.02 -3.67 1.02
N PHE A 42 10.91 -2.51 0.35
CA PHE A 42 9.73 -1.65 0.47
C PHE A 42 8.45 -2.28 -0.11
N GLU A 43 8.55 -3.18 -1.09
CA GLU A 43 7.40 -3.90 -1.65
C GLU A 43 6.97 -5.03 -0.73
N ILE A 44 7.91 -5.74 -0.13
CA ILE A 44 7.64 -6.76 0.90
C ILE A 44 7.00 -6.10 2.13
N ASN A 45 7.54 -4.96 2.58
CA ASN A 45 6.98 -4.18 3.67
C ASN A 45 5.56 -3.68 3.35
N LEU A 46 5.28 -3.28 2.11
CA LEU A 46 3.93 -2.93 1.67
C LEU A 46 2.97 -4.14 1.70
N LEU A 47 3.42 -5.33 1.31
CA LEU A 47 2.63 -6.56 1.41
C LEU A 47 2.27 -6.86 2.87
N HIS A 48 3.20 -6.68 3.80
CA HIS A 48 2.91 -6.83 5.23
C HIS A 48 1.91 -5.79 5.76
N LEU A 49 1.92 -4.55 5.22
CA LEU A 49 0.86 -3.59 5.53
C LEU A 49 -0.50 -4.11 5.01
N LEU A 50 -0.55 -4.62 3.78
CA LEU A 50 -1.78 -5.15 3.19
C LEU A 50 -2.34 -6.35 3.98
N GLU A 51 -1.48 -7.25 4.46
CA GLU A 51 -1.86 -8.35 5.35
C GLU A 51 -2.46 -7.86 6.67
N LYS A 52 -1.98 -6.74 7.23
CA LYS A 52 -2.58 -6.13 8.45
C LYS A 52 -3.95 -5.49 8.19
N LEU A 53 -4.20 -5.04 6.95
CA LEU A 53 -5.44 -4.36 6.56
C LEU A 53 -6.54 -5.33 6.11
N THR A 54 -6.20 -6.60 5.92
CA THR A 54 -7.10 -7.63 5.39
C THR A 54 -7.13 -8.85 6.30
N ASN A 55 -8.22 -9.60 6.24
CA ASN A 55 -8.33 -10.90 6.87
C ASN A 55 -8.48 -11.98 5.79
N GLY A 56 -7.66 -13.03 5.90
CA GLY A 56 -7.67 -14.17 4.98
C GLY A 56 -6.98 -13.92 3.63
N SER A 57 -6.24 -12.82 3.46
CA SER A 57 -5.38 -12.64 2.29
C SER A 57 -4.25 -13.66 2.30
N LYS A 58 -3.78 -14.07 1.11
CA LYS A 58 -2.60 -14.93 0.98
C LYS A 58 -1.61 -14.30 0.01
N VAL A 59 -0.34 -14.31 0.41
CA VAL A 59 0.79 -13.79 -0.35
C VAL A 59 1.79 -14.93 -0.48
N GLU A 60 2.03 -15.39 -1.70
CA GLU A 60 3.03 -16.42 -2.01
C GLU A 60 4.09 -15.83 -2.93
N ILE A 61 5.33 -15.82 -2.46
CA ILE A 61 6.48 -15.29 -3.19
C ILE A 61 7.41 -16.46 -3.50
N ASN A 62 7.90 -16.57 -4.74
CA ASN A 62 8.88 -17.60 -5.09
C ASN A 62 10.25 -17.32 -4.45
N THR A 63 11.13 -18.32 -4.42
CA THR A 63 12.45 -18.23 -3.76
C THR A 63 13.29 -17.03 -4.22
N THR A 64 13.18 -16.63 -5.48
CA THR A 64 13.95 -15.52 -6.06
C THR A 64 13.23 -14.18 -6.01
N GLY A 65 12.01 -14.10 -5.47
CA GLY A 65 11.20 -12.88 -5.42
C GLY A 65 10.71 -12.35 -6.77
N THR A 66 10.95 -13.06 -7.87
CA THR A 66 10.58 -12.64 -9.23
C THR A 66 9.12 -12.95 -9.59
N SER A 67 8.41 -13.71 -8.76
CA SER A 67 6.98 -13.96 -8.91
C SER A 67 6.25 -13.88 -7.58
N LEU A 68 5.11 -13.18 -7.61
CA LEU A 68 4.17 -13.04 -6.51
C LEU A 68 2.81 -13.61 -6.95
N TYR A 69 2.20 -14.42 -6.12
CA TYR A 69 0.79 -14.78 -6.21
C TYR A 69 0.05 -14.19 -5.01
N TYR A 70 -0.95 -13.36 -5.28
CA TYR A 70 -1.75 -12.67 -4.27
C TYR A 70 -3.22 -13.10 -4.39
N VAL A 71 -3.76 -13.61 -3.29
CA VAL A 71 -5.18 -13.89 -3.12
C VAL A 71 -5.74 -12.85 -2.15
N PRO A 72 -6.67 -11.99 -2.58
CA PRO A 72 -7.21 -10.93 -1.73
C PRO A 72 -8.07 -11.48 -0.60
N GLY A 73 -8.01 -10.79 0.55
CA GLY A 73 -8.84 -11.04 1.72
C GLY A 73 -9.88 -9.95 1.96
N ALA A 74 -10.71 -10.13 2.99
CA ALA A 74 -11.71 -9.13 3.36
C ALA A 74 -11.04 -7.95 4.07
N LEU A 75 -11.33 -6.72 3.65
CA LEU A 75 -10.88 -5.51 4.33
C LEU A 75 -11.51 -5.39 5.73
N THR A 76 -10.68 -5.27 6.76
CA THR A 76 -11.14 -5.28 8.16
C THR A 76 -11.19 -3.90 8.78
N GLY A 77 -10.15 -3.09 8.60
CA GLY A 77 -9.95 -1.83 9.34
C GLY A 77 -9.45 -2.06 10.77
N GLY A 78 -9.79 -1.15 11.68
CA GLY A 78 -9.34 -1.17 13.08
C GLY A 78 -8.07 -0.36 13.31
N ILE A 79 -7.38 -0.62 14.43
CA ILE A 79 -6.13 0.07 14.78
C ILE A 79 -4.96 -0.69 14.17
N VAL A 80 -4.21 -0.04 13.31
CA VAL A 80 -3.07 -0.63 12.60
C VAL A 80 -1.85 0.26 12.79
N GLU A 81 -0.77 -0.33 13.28
CA GLU A 81 0.54 0.33 13.37
C GLU A 81 1.52 -0.34 12.39
N HIS A 82 2.25 0.48 11.64
CA HIS A 82 3.19 -0.02 10.66
C HIS A 82 4.44 0.86 10.55
N GLU A 83 5.60 0.24 10.70
CA GLU A 83 6.90 0.87 10.41
C GLU A 83 7.22 0.68 8.92
N CYS A 84 7.22 1.79 8.19
CA CYS A 84 7.48 1.84 6.77
C CYS A 84 8.98 1.68 6.49
N SER A 85 9.31 0.95 5.42
CA SER A 85 10.68 0.88 4.92
C SER A 85 11.23 2.28 4.60
N LEU A 86 12.45 2.57 5.04
CA LEU A 86 13.13 3.84 4.80
C LEU A 86 13.54 4.06 3.33
N GLN A 87 13.45 3.01 2.49
CA GLN A 87 13.72 3.12 1.05
C GLN A 87 12.70 4.03 0.34
N ARG A 88 11.47 4.13 0.86
CA ARG A 88 10.36 4.91 0.28
C ARG A 88 9.73 5.84 1.31
N GLY A 89 9.08 6.90 0.84
CA GLY A 89 8.29 7.78 1.69
C GLY A 89 7.00 7.12 2.18
N ILE A 90 6.45 7.58 3.30
CA ILE A 90 5.14 7.15 3.85
C ILE A 90 4.04 7.28 2.79
N GLY A 91 4.12 8.28 1.90
CA GLY A 91 3.16 8.44 0.81
C GLY A 91 3.06 7.21 -0.10
N TYR A 92 4.14 6.44 -0.25
CA TYR A 92 4.13 5.18 -1.00
C TYR A 92 3.08 4.20 -0.47
N PHE A 93 3.03 4.06 0.85
CA PHE A 93 2.14 3.16 1.57
C PHE A 93 0.73 3.76 1.69
N LEU A 94 0.67 5.07 1.96
CA LEU A 94 -0.58 5.77 2.16
C LEU A 94 -1.43 5.79 0.89
N GLU A 95 -0.83 5.91 -0.31
CA GLU A 95 -1.56 5.79 -1.58
C GLU A 95 -2.37 4.48 -1.69
N LEU A 96 -1.78 3.34 -1.32
CA LEU A 96 -2.48 2.05 -1.32
C LEU A 96 -3.67 2.08 -0.34
N VAL A 97 -3.46 2.62 0.85
CA VAL A 97 -4.47 2.69 1.91
C VAL A 97 -5.64 3.58 1.50
N LEU A 98 -5.39 4.73 0.86
CA LEU A 98 -6.44 5.66 0.42
C LEU A 98 -7.45 4.99 -0.52
N TYR A 99 -7.00 4.05 -1.36
CA TYR A 99 -7.91 3.30 -2.24
C TYR A 99 -8.82 2.33 -1.48
N MET A 100 -8.40 1.84 -0.31
CA MET A 100 -9.07 0.75 0.41
C MET A 100 -9.85 1.23 1.64
N ALA A 101 -9.40 2.32 2.28
CA ALA A 101 -9.95 2.81 3.55
C ALA A 101 -11.47 3.00 3.54
N PRO A 102 -12.12 3.51 2.46
CA PRO A 102 -13.57 3.68 2.43
C PRO A 102 -14.38 2.36 2.46
N PHE A 103 -13.75 1.24 2.16
CA PHE A 103 -14.41 -0.06 1.99
C PHE A 103 -14.14 -1.03 3.16
N MET A 104 -13.52 -0.54 4.23
CA MET A 104 -13.20 -1.36 5.40
C MET A 104 -14.45 -1.62 6.25
N LYS A 105 -14.55 -2.83 6.83
CA LYS A 105 -15.67 -3.21 7.71
C LYS A 105 -15.78 -2.35 8.96
N THR A 106 -14.66 -1.88 9.48
CA THR A 106 -14.56 -0.99 10.64
C THR A 106 -13.70 0.22 10.27
N ALA A 107 -13.90 1.34 10.96
CA ALA A 107 -13.09 2.53 10.76
C ALA A 107 -11.59 2.23 10.98
N LEU A 108 -10.73 2.75 10.11
CA LEU A 108 -9.29 2.55 10.18
C LEU A 108 -8.62 3.67 10.97
N GLU A 109 -7.94 3.31 12.05
CA GLU A 109 -6.94 4.16 12.71
C GLU A 109 -5.55 3.65 12.33
N LEU A 110 -4.94 4.26 11.31
CA LEU A 110 -3.62 3.87 10.81
C LEU A 110 -2.52 4.79 11.33
N ARG A 111 -1.49 4.20 11.94
CA ARG A 111 -0.28 4.90 12.38
C ARG A 111 0.91 4.41 11.57
N LEU A 112 1.44 5.29 10.72
CA LEU A 112 2.63 5.04 9.90
C LEU A 112 3.83 5.79 10.47
N LYS A 113 4.97 5.10 10.56
CA LYS A 113 6.26 5.67 10.97
C LYS A 113 7.30 5.44 9.89
N GLY A 114 7.99 6.50 9.47
CA GLY A 114 8.96 6.46 8.38
C GLY A 114 9.26 7.85 7.83
N VAL A 115 9.82 7.89 6.62
CA VAL A 115 10.17 9.14 5.92
C VAL A 115 8.90 9.86 5.47
N THR A 116 8.69 11.09 5.92
CA THR A 116 7.48 11.88 5.61
C THR A 116 7.59 12.66 4.30
N ASN A 117 8.81 12.88 3.81
CA ASN A 117 9.08 13.64 2.60
C ASN A 117 10.32 13.10 1.90
N ASP A 118 10.20 12.73 0.63
CA ASP A 118 11.34 12.41 -0.23
C ASP A 118 11.10 12.94 -1.66
N ARG A 119 11.95 12.56 -2.61
CA ARG A 119 11.88 13.06 -3.99
C ARG A 119 10.98 12.23 -4.90
N ASP A 120 10.73 10.97 -4.55
CA ASP A 120 10.16 9.97 -5.45
C ASP A 120 8.68 9.69 -5.13
N ASP A 121 8.26 9.92 -3.89
CA ASP A 121 6.93 9.65 -3.39
C ASP A 121 6.13 10.92 -3.07
N PRO A 122 4.79 10.86 -3.13
CA PRO A 122 3.94 11.92 -2.62
C PRO A 122 4.28 12.23 -1.15
N SER A 123 4.50 13.50 -0.83
CA SER A 123 4.67 13.91 0.55
C SER A 123 3.36 13.75 1.33
N VAL A 124 3.47 13.60 2.64
CA VAL A 124 2.29 13.55 3.53
C VAL A 124 1.46 14.83 3.45
N ASP A 125 2.08 15.98 3.18
CA ASP A 125 1.40 17.26 2.98
C ASP A 125 0.63 17.27 1.66
N LEU A 126 1.22 16.77 0.57
CA LEU A 126 0.53 16.66 -0.72
C LEU A 126 -0.73 15.82 -0.56
N ILE A 127 -0.63 14.65 0.07
CA ILE A 127 -1.79 13.78 0.31
C ILE A 127 -2.84 14.50 1.17
N LYS A 128 -2.42 15.16 2.26
CA LYS A 128 -3.31 15.87 3.18
C LYS A 128 -4.12 16.97 2.49
N TYR A 129 -3.47 17.76 1.64
CA TYR A 129 -4.08 18.95 1.03
C TYR A 129 -4.69 18.70 -0.36
N SER A 130 -4.41 17.56 -1.00
CA SER A 130 -4.98 17.23 -2.31
C SER A 130 -5.90 16.01 -2.27
N ALA A 131 -5.38 14.83 -1.92
CA ALA A 131 -6.11 13.58 -2.00
C ALA A 131 -7.24 13.49 -0.97
N ILE A 132 -7.02 13.96 0.28
CA ILE A 132 -8.04 13.91 1.33
C ILE A 132 -9.28 14.75 0.97
N PRO A 133 -9.17 16.03 0.56
CA PRO A 133 -10.34 16.81 0.11
C PRO A 133 -11.10 16.18 -1.07
N ILE A 134 -10.38 15.58 -2.03
CA ILE A 134 -11.00 14.89 -3.16
C ILE A 134 -11.81 13.69 -2.66
N MET A 135 -11.23 12.88 -1.79
CA MET A 135 -11.89 11.70 -1.25
C MET A 135 -13.13 12.07 -0.42
N LYS A 136 -13.06 13.12 0.41
CA LYS A 136 -14.22 13.69 1.12
C LYS A 136 -15.38 14.01 0.18
N ARG A 137 -15.09 14.68 -0.94
CA ARG A 137 -16.09 14.99 -1.97
C ARG A 137 -16.70 13.72 -2.59
N PHE A 138 -15.90 12.68 -2.83
CA PHE A 138 -16.40 11.41 -3.37
C PHE A 138 -17.24 10.61 -2.37
N LEU A 139 -16.89 10.64 -1.09
CA LEU A 139 -17.62 9.93 -0.04
C LEU A 139 -18.90 10.65 0.40
N GLY A 140 -19.05 11.93 0.04
CA GLY A 140 -20.21 12.75 0.39
C GLY A 140 -20.33 13.05 1.88
N SER A 141 -19.31 12.69 2.67
CA SER A 141 -19.22 12.97 4.10
C SER A 141 -17.75 13.15 4.51
N ASP A 142 -17.54 14.00 5.50
CA ASP A 142 -16.22 14.30 6.07
C ASP A 142 -15.94 13.51 7.35
N ASP A 143 -16.95 12.81 7.88
CA ASP A 143 -16.94 12.25 9.22
C ASP A 143 -15.87 11.18 9.37
N GLY A 144 -14.85 11.51 10.17
CA GLY A 144 -13.76 10.60 10.55
C GLY A 144 -12.58 10.53 9.56
N LEU A 145 -12.63 11.23 8.41
CA LEU A 145 -11.51 11.21 7.46
C LEU A 145 -10.49 12.31 7.79
N GLU A 146 -9.45 11.95 8.52
CA GLU A 146 -8.41 12.86 8.99
C GLU A 146 -6.99 12.30 8.80
N LEU A 147 -6.06 13.16 8.38
CA LEU A 147 -4.63 12.87 8.33
C LEU A 147 -3.84 13.82 9.25
N LYS A 148 -3.28 13.27 10.33
CA LYS A 148 -2.44 14.00 11.29
C LYS A 148 -0.97 13.68 11.06
N ILE A 149 -0.15 14.72 10.98
CA ILE A 149 1.31 14.59 10.91
C ILE A 149 1.83 14.88 12.33
N ILE A 150 2.18 13.82 13.05
CA ILE A 150 2.64 13.93 14.45
C ILE A 150 4.10 14.36 14.52
N LYS A 151 4.95 13.77 13.68
CA LYS A 151 6.37 14.08 13.57
C LYS A 151 6.81 13.97 12.11
N ARG A 152 7.80 14.79 11.72
CA ARG A 152 8.43 14.74 10.40
C ARG A 152 9.72 13.91 10.47
N GLY A 153 9.97 13.16 9.40
CA GLY A 153 11.22 12.43 9.16
C GLY A 153 11.68 12.67 7.72
N ALA A 154 12.98 12.88 7.53
CA ALA A 154 13.62 13.14 6.23
C ALA A 154 14.83 12.21 6.07
N LYS A 155 15.10 11.75 4.84
CA LYS A 155 16.33 10.97 4.58
C LYS A 155 17.58 11.82 4.90
N PRO A 156 18.68 11.25 5.43
CA PRO A 156 18.90 9.84 5.75
C PRO A 156 18.48 9.39 7.17
N ASN A 157 18.11 10.32 8.07
CA ASN A 157 17.68 10.03 9.46
C ASN A 157 16.43 10.83 9.85
#